data_AF-A0AAD5L5U1-F1
#
_entry.id   AF-A0AAD5L5U1-F1
#
_cell.length_a   1.000
_cell.length_b   1.000
_cell.length_c   1.000
_cell.angle_alpha   90.00
_cell.angle_beta   90.00
_cell.angle_gamma   90.00
#
_symmetry.space_group_name_H-M   'P 1'
#
loop_
_entity.id
_entity.type
_entity.pdbx_description
1 polymer ?
#
loop_
_entity_poly.entity_id
_entity_poly.type
_entity_poly.pdbx_seq_one_letter_code
_entity_poly.pdbx_strand_id
1 'polypeptide(L)'
;MSCRVNDTAISYPHSCHILGDNRLAHFFATGHFLGRALLEGNVTGFHLALPQLKIILGQPVSLSDREFFDPETYRNLVWLLEHDGVDALGLDFSVWEELTTADGSTQTVVVDLIPNGRDVEGTDPNKAEFVDRKFRYMVFESVSSQLNALLKGVYEVVPPEMLMLFDAEELD
;
A
#
# COMPACT_ATOMS: atom_id res chain seq x y z
N MET A 1 -0.53 -13.79 25.47
CA MET A 1 0.20 -13.49 24.22
C MET A 1 -0.74 -12.69 23.35
N SER A 2 -0.60 -11.37 23.39
CA SER A 2 -1.49 -10.45 22.68
C SER A 2 -1.00 -10.33 21.25
N CYS A 3 -1.63 -11.03 20.32
CA CYS A 3 -1.48 -10.73 18.90
C CYS A 3 -2.13 -9.36 18.70
N ARG A 4 -1.34 -8.32 18.46
CA ARG A 4 -1.89 -7.05 17.99
C ARG A 4 -2.40 -7.31 16.58
N VAL A 5 -3.73 -7.37 16.44
CA VAL A 5 -4.46 -7.51 15.19
C VAL A 5 -4.34 -6.20 14.40
N ASN A 6 -3.14 -5.90 13.90
CA ASN A 6 -2.91 -4.79 12.94
C ASN A 6 -2.35 -5.29 11.61
N ASP A 7 -2.30 -6.61 11.38
CA ASP A 7 -1.84 -7.19 10.13
C ASP A 7 -2.96 -7.21 9.08
N THR A 8 -3.25 -6.04 8.49
CA THR A 8 -3.97 -6.01 7.22
C THR A 8 -3.06 -6.57 6.14
N ALA A 9 -3.22 -7.85 5.81
CA ALA A 9 -2.47 -8.57 4.77
C ALA A 9 -2.47 -7.88 3.38
N ILE A 10 -3.39 -6.92 3.16
CA ILE A 10 -3.51 -6.09 1.97
C ILE A 10 -2.29 -5.16 1.80
N SER A 11 -1.66 -4.71 2.89
CA SER A 11 -0.56 -3.75 2.84
C SER A 11 0.83 -4.35 2.64
N TYR A 12 0.94 -5.69 2.65
CA TYR A 12 2.23 -6.36 2.49
C TYR A 12 2.37 -6.90 1.06
N PRO A 13 3.34 -6.38 0.26
CA PRO A 13 3.60 -6.88 -1.09
C PRO A 13 3.93 -8.38 -1.10
N HIS A 14 4.47 -8.89 0.02
CA HIS A 14 4.87 -10.28 0.24
C HIS A 14 3.75 -11.23 0.67
N SER A 15 2.48 -10.83 0.53
CA SER A 15 1.31 -11.69 0.82
C SER A 15 1.28 -13.02 0.02
N CYS A 16 2.15 -13.19 -0.99
CA CYS A 16 2.30 -14.45 -1.72
C CYS A 16 2.67 -15.65 -0.83
N HIS A 17 3.44 -15.45 0.26
CA HIS A 17 3.81 -16.53 1.16
C HIS A 17 2.67 -17.08 1.99
N ILE A 18 1.73 -16.21 2.31
CA ILE A 18 0.63 -16.53 3.22
C ILE A 18 -0.54 -17.14 2.45
N LEU A 19 -0.76 -16.71 1.21
CA LEU A 19 -1.95 -17.04 0.42
C LEU A 19 -1.69 -17.98 -0.77
N GLY A 20 -0.42 -18.29 -1.08
CA GLY A 20 -0.03 -19.19 -2.17
C GLY A 20 -0.43 -18.70 -3.56
N ASP A 21 -0.47 -19.62 -4.52
CA ASP A 21 -0.72 -19.32 -5.95
C ASP A 21 -2.09 -18.67 -6.19
N ASN A 22 -3.05 -18.86 -5.30
CA ASN A 22 -4.42 -18.36 -5.43
C ASN A 22 -4.66 -17.01 -4.72
N ARG A 23 -3.59 -16.31 -4.31
CA ARG A 23 -3.67 -15.04 -3.57
C ARG A 23 -4.61 -14.01 -4.18
N LEU A 24 -4.63 -13.85 -5.50
CA LEU A 24 -5.50 -12.88 -6.18
C LEU A 24 -6.98 -13.25 -6.06
N ALA A 25 -7.30 -14.55 -6.09
CA ALA A 25 -8.66 -15.04 -5.87
C ALA A 25 -9.11 -14.77 -4.43
N HIS A 26 -8.21 -14.88 -3.45
CA HIS A 26 -8.49 -14.50 -2.06
C HIS A 26 -8.80 -13.00 -1.94
N PHE A 27 -7.98 -12.11 -2.52
CA PHE A 27 -8.27 -10.67 -2.50
C PHE A 27 -9.59 -10.33 -3.20
N PHE A 28 -9.86 -10.94 -4.35
CA PHE A 28 -11.14 -10.78 -5.04
C PHE A 28 -12.33 -11.23 -4.18
N ALA A 29 -12.24 -12.40 -3.55
CA ALA A 29 -13.28 -12.90 -2.66
C ALA A 29 -13.47 -12.01 -1.41
N THR A 30 -12.38 -11.51 -0.83
CA THR A 30 -12.43 -10.53 0.28
C THR A 30 -13.11 -9.24 -0.17
N GLY A 31 -12.80 -8.74 -1.37
CA GLY A 31 -13.45 -7.55 -1.93
C GLY A 31 -14.95 -7.77 -2.14
N HIS A 32 -15.32 -8.93 -2.67
CA HIS A 32 -16.73 -9.30 -2.84
C HIS A 32 -17.45 -9.45 -1.50
N PHE A 33 -16.79 -10.01 -0.48
CA PHE A 33 -17.33 -10.06 0.88
C PHE A 33 -17.54 -8.66 1.48
N LEU A 34 -16.55 -7.78 1.35
CA LEU A 34 -16.65 -6.38 1.79
C LEU A 34 -17.81 -5.66 1.10
N GLY A 35 -17.93 -5.78 -0.22
CA GLY A 35 -19.05 -5.18 -0.96
C GLY A 35 -20.41 -5.69 -0.49
N ARG A 36 -20.54 -6.98 -0.14
CA ARG A 36 -21.77 -7.54 0.43
C ARG A 36 -22.07 -6.97 1.82
N ALA A 37 -21.06 -6.89 2.68
CA ALA A 37 -21.21 -6.30 4.00
C ALA A 37 -21.69 -4.85 3.92
N LEU A 38 -21.12 -4.06 3.00
CA LEU A 38 -21.51 -2.68 2.75
C LEU A 38 -22.97 -2.56 2.25
N LEU A 39 -23.39 -3.39 1.29
CA LEU A 39 -24.79 -3.36 0.81
C LEU A 39 -25.81 -3.74 1.88
N GLU A 40 -25.47 -4.70 2.73
CA GLU A 40 -26.36 -5.22 3.77
C GLU A 40 -26.36 -4.35 5.03
N GLY A 41 -25.44 -3.38 5.14
CA GLY A 41 -25.25 -2.56 6.34
C GLY A 41 -24.69 -3.36 7.52
N ASN A 42 -23.90 -4.41 7.24
CA ASN A 42 -23.29 -5.26 8.26
C ASN A 42 -21.95 -4.68 8.72
N VAL A 43 -21.74 -4.63 10.03
CA VAL A 43 -20.46 -4.23 10.63
C VAL A 43 -19.44 -5.37 10.48
N THR A 44 -18.31 -5.09 9.87
CA THR A 44 -17.19 -6.04 9.79
C THR A 44 -16.44 -6.09 11.11
N GLY A 45 -15.97 -7.27 11.52
CA GLY A 45 -15.18 -7.45 12.75
C GLY A 45 -13.73 -6.95 12.66
N PHE A 46 -13.41 -6.10 11.69
CA PHE A 46 -12.09 -5.56 11.41
C PHE A 46 -12.21 -4.17 10.78
N HIS A 47 -11.13 -3.40 10.89
CA HIS A 47 -10.99 -2.07 10.29
C HIS A 47 -9.99 -2.11 9.14
N LEU A 48 -10.25 -1.30 8.12
CA LEU A 48 -9.30 -1.05 7.05
C LEU A 48 -8.44 0.17 7.40
N ALA A 49 -7.20 0.20 6.91
CA ALA A 49 -6.37 1.39 7.09
C ALA A 49 -6.93 2.55 6.25
N LEU A 50 -6.78 3.78 6.74
CA LEU A 50 -7.26 4.99 6.06
C LEU A 50 -6.84 5.06 4.56
N PRO A 51 -5.58 4.75 4.17
CA PRO A 51 -5.22 4.67 2.75
C PRO A 51 -6.05 3.67 1.94
N GLN A 52 -6.40 2.52 2.52
CA GLN A 52 -7.19 1.48 1.85
C GLN A 52 -8.63 1.93 1.64
N LEU A 53 -9.24 2.58 2.63
CA LEU A 53 -10.57 3.17 2.54
C LEU A 53 -10.62 4.24 1.44
N LYS A 54 -9.65 5.17 1.45
CA LYS A 54 -9.53 6.19 0.40
C LYS A 54 -9.39 5.58 -0.98
N ILE A 55 -8.61 4.51 -1.13
CA ILE A 55 -8.47 3.81 -2.40
C ILE A 55 -9.80 3.19 -2.86
N ILE A 56 -10.54 2.53 -1.97
CA ILE A 56 -11.87 1.97 -2.28
C ILE A 56 -12.85 3.08 -2.73
N LEU A 57 -12.77 4.25 -2.11
CA LEU A 57 -13.59 5.42 -2.44
C LEU A 57 -13.11 6.18 -3.70
N GLY A 58 -11.95 5.84 -4.26
CA GLY A 58 -11.34 6.59 -5.36
C GLY A 58 -10.81 7.97 -4.97
N GLN A 59 -10.54 8.18 -3.67
CA GLN A 59 -10.01 9.42 -3.12
C GLN A 59 -8.47 9.46 -3.16
N PRO A 60 -7.86 10.66 -3.27
CA PRO A 60 -6.40 10.79 -3.26
C PRO A 60 -5.82 10.43 -1.89
N VAL A 61 -4.72 9.65 -1.90
CA VAL A 61 -3.95 9.30 -0.70
C VAL A 61 -2.71 10.21 -0.62
N SER A 62 -2.49 10.82 0.54
CA SER A 62 -1.32 11.67 0.82
C SER A 62 -0.31 10.98 1.73
N LEU A 63 0.92 11.51 1.78
CA LEU A 63 1.97 11.02 2.67
C LEU A 63 1.55 11.02 4.15
N SER A 64 0.77 12.03 4.57
CA SER A 64 0.22 12.13 5.94
C SER A 64 -0.70 10.96 6.30
N ASP A 65 -1.39 10.36 5.32
CA ASP A 65 -2.25 9.20 5.58
C ASP A 65 -1.45 7.97 6.02
N ARG A 66 -0.13 7.96 5.71
CA ARG A 66 0.77 6.87 6.09
C ARG A 66 1.14 6.89 7.56
N GLU A 67 1.09 8.05 8.22
CA GLU A 67 1.44 8.17 9.65
C GLU A 67 0.69 7.16 10.52
N PHE A 68 -0.58 6.90 10.19
CA PHE A 68 -1.44 5.98 10.93
C PHE A 68 -1.12 4.50 10.72
N PHE A 69 -0.50 4.15 9.59
CA PHE A 69 -0.23 2.77 9.21
C PHE A 69 1.22 2.36 9.46
N ASP A 70 2.18 3.22 9.11
CA ASP A 70 3.61 2.97 9.22
C ASP A 70 4.33 4.25 9.71
N PRO A 71 4.27 4.52 11.02
CA PRO A 71 4.82 5.74 11.61
C PRO A 71 6.33 5.87 11.43
N GLU A 72 7.04 4.75 11.34
CA GLU A 72 8.50 4.74 11.21
C GLU A 72 8.92 5.18 9.81
N THR A 73 8.37 4.55 8.76
CA THR A 73 8.66 4.98 7.40
C THR A 73 8.19 6.41 7.16
N TYR A 74 7.03 6.79 7.71
CA TYR A 74 6.56 8.18 7.64
C TYR A 74 7.60 9.15 8.24
N ARG A 75 8.08 8.91 9.46
CA ARG A 75 9.11 9.75 10.09
C ARG A 75 10.39 9.82 9.25
N ASN A 76 10.84 8.71 8.68
CA ASN A 76 12.05 8.68 7.86
C ASN A 76 11.89 9.51 6.58
N LEU A 77 10.73 9.41 5.91
CA LEU A 77 10.44 10.20 4.71
C LEU A 77 10.28 11.69 5.03
N VAL A 78 9.60 12.03 6.12
CA VAL A 78 9.47 13.42 6.58
C VAL A 78 10.84 14.00 6.96
N TRP A 79 11.66 13.22 7.67
CA TRP A 79 13.02 13.65 8.03
C TRP A 79 13.86 13.98 6.80
N LEU A 80 13.77 13.16 5.73
CA LEU A 80 14.43 13.45 4.46
C LEU A 80 13.97 14.79 3.87
N LEU A 81 12.67 15.11 3.94
CA LEU A 81 12.15 16.39 3.41
C LEU A 81 12.63 17.60 4.22
N GLU A 82 12.80 17.44 5.53
CA GLU A 82 13.09 18.53 6.47
C GLU A 82 14.59 18.83 6.64
N HIS A 83 15.48 17.90 6.27
CA HIS A 83 16.92 18.03 6.50
C HIS A 83 17.69 18.15 5.18
N ASP A 84 18.77 18.93 5.20
CA ASP A 84 19.71 19.08 4.08
C ASP A 84 20.92 18.16 4.24
N GLY A 85 21.69 17.97 3.17
CA GLY A 85 22.83 17.06 3.12
C GLY A 85 22.43 15.59 2.95
N VAL A 86 21.28 15.32 2.32
CA VAL A 86 20.79 13.95 2.12
C VAL A 86 21.64 13.14 1.14
N ASP A 87 22.48 13.81 0.35
CA ASP A 87 23.47 13.19 -0.54
C ASP A 87 24.46 12.30 0.22
N ALA A 88 24.78 12.66 1.46
CA ALA A 88 25.65 11.86 2.33
C ALA A 88 25.06 10.49 2.71
N LEU A 89 23.76 10.27 2.49
CA LEU A 89 23.08 9.01 2.76
C LEU A 89 23.30 7.98 1.64
N GLY A 90 23.81 8.39 0.47
CA GLY A 90 24.04 7.49 -0.66
C GLY A 90 22.78 6.80 -1.16
N LEU A 91 21.65 7.52 -1.15
CA LEU A 91 20.38 7.02 -1.69
C LEU A 91 20.37 7.14 -3.21
N ASP A 92 19.66 6.25 -3.89
CA ASP A 92 19.32 6.33 -5.30
C ASP A 92 17.80 6.18 -5.47
N PHE A 93 17.26 6.36 -6.68
CA PHE A 93 15.83 6.18 -6.94
C PHE A 93 15.47 4.69 -7.12
N SER A 94 15.88 3.84 -6.19
CA SER A 94 15.52 2.43 -6.15
C SER A 94 15.11 1.96 -4.76
N VAL A 95 14.48 0.80 -4.70
CA VAL A 95 14.12 0.12 -3.45
C VAL A 95 14.46 -1.35 -3.52
N TRP A 96 14.84 -1.89 -2.36
CA TRP A 96 15.09 -3.31 -2.18
C TRP A 96 13.79 -3.99 -1.75
N GLU A 97 13.41 -5.04 -2.46
CA GLU A 97 12.23 -5.83 -2.19
C GLU A 97 12.60 -7.29 -1.97
N GLU A 98 12.06 -7.90 -0.92
CA GLU A 98 12.27 -9.32 -0.62
C GLU A 98 11.20 -10.19 -1.28
N LEU A 99 11.41 -10.60 -2.52
CA LEU A 99 10.53 -11.55 -3.16
C LEU A 99 10.80 -12.94 -2.59
N THR A 100 9.79 -13.56 -2.03
CA THR A 100 9.90 -14.96 -1.62
C THR A 100 9.12 -15.81 -2.61
N THR A 101 9.76 -16.87 -3.12
CA THR A 101 9.27 -17.73 -4.20
C THR A 101 8.47 -18.90 -3.66
N ALA A 102 7.73 -19.59 -4.54
CA ALA A 102 6.85 -20.70 -4.18
C ALA A 102 7.57 -21.87 -3.47
N ASP A 103 8.88 -22.00 -3.64
CA ASP A 103 9.72 -22.98 -2.95
C ASP A 103 10.16 -22.55 -1.54
N GLY A 104 9.73 -21.37 -1.08
CA GLY A 104 10.07 -20.82 0.24
C GLY A 104 11.41 -20.08 0.28
N SER A 105 12.12 -19.93 -0.84
CA SER A 105 13.37 -19.16 -0.87
C SER A 105 13.11 -17.66 -1.01
N THR A 106 13.86 -16.83 -0.26
CA THR A 106 13.77 -15.38 -0.34
C THR A 106 14.91 -14.85 -1.21
N GLN A 107 14.55 -14.08 -2.24
CA GLN A 107 15.47 -13.34 -3.08
C GLN A 107 15.24 -11.83 -2.89
N THR A 108 16.31 -11.08 -2.71
CA THR A 108 16.24 -9.62 -2.73
C THR A 108 16.37 -9.14 -4.16
N VAL A 109 15.39 -8.35 -4.62
CA VAL A 109 15.43 -7.67 -5.92
C VAL A 109 15.50 -6.17 -5.72
N VAL A 110 16.07 -5.48 -6.71
CA VAL A 110 16.09 -4.02 -6.75
C VAL A 110 15.08 -3.55 -7.78
N VAL A 111 14.18 -2.67 -7.35
CA VAL A 111 13.15 -2.06 -8.19
C VAL A 111 13.46 -0.59 -8.36
N ASP A 112 13.59 -0.16 -9.61
CA ASP A 112 13.78 1.26 -9.93
C ASP A 112 12.44 2.01 -9.78
N LEU A 113 12.44 3.07 -8.97
CA LEU A 113 11.27 3.92 -8.73
C LEU A 113 10.95 4.86 -9.91
N ILE A 114 11.95 5.12 -10.75
CA ILE A 114 11.89 5.87 -12.01
C ILE A 114 12.73 5.14 -13.07
N PRO A 115 12.61 5.45 -14.37
CA PRO A 115 13.48 4.85 -15.38
C PRO A 115 14.96 5.09 -15.07
N ASN A 116 15.74 4.01 -14.99
CA ASN A 116 17.16 4.01 -14.58
C ASN A 116 17.40 4.63 -13.19
N GLY A 117 16.49 4.40 -12.24
CA GLY A 117 16.53 5.01 -10.91
C GLY A 117 17.82 4.75 -10.11
N ARG A 118 18.43 3.57 -10.27
CA ARG A 118 19.77 3.25 -9.75
C ARG A 118 20.89 4.17 -10.21
N ASP A 119 20.75 4.80 -11.38
CA ASP A 119 21.75 5.74 -11.93
C ASP A 119 21.46 7.19 -11.51
N VAL A 120 20.42 7.43 -10.70
CA VAL A 120 19.99 8.75 -10.25
C VAL A 120 20.20 8.85 -8.74
N GLU A 121 21.19 9.63 -8.31
CA GLU A 121 21.47 9.87 -6.90
C GLU A 121 20.39 10.74 -6.23
N GLY A 122 20.04 10.39 -5.00
CA GLY A 122 19.21 11.18 -4.10
C GLY A 122 20.00 12.36 -3.55
N THR A 123 19.55 13.56 -3.87
CA THR A 123 20.20 14.85 -3.54
C THR A 123 19.17 15.83 -2.99
N ASP A 124 19.62 16.90 -2.33
CA ASP A 124 18.70 17.90 -1.78
C ASP A 124 17.71 18.48 -2.81
N PRO A 125 18.10 18.79 -4.06
CA PRO A 125 17.18 19.29 -5.07
C PRO A 125 16.10 18.30 -5.50
N ASN A 126 16.34 16.99 -5.41
CA ASN A 126 15.42 15.95 -5.92
C ASN A 126 14.77 15.09 -4.80
N LYS A 127 15.09 15.34 -3.52
CA LYS A 127 14.56 14.59 -2.38
C LYS A 127 13.04 14.54 -2.29
N ALA A 128 12.36 15.63 -2.70
CA ALA A 128 10.90 15.67 -2.74
C ALA A 128 10.31 14.68 -3.77
N GLU A 129 10.93 14.57 -4.95
CA GLU A 129 10.54 13.59 -5.95
C GLU A 129 10.83 12.17 -5.47
N PHE A 130 12.00 11.94 -4.87
CA PHE A 130 12.34 10.64 -4.31
C PHE A 130 11.30 10.17 -3.28
N VAL A 131 10.90 11.06 -2.36
CA VAL A 131 9.90 10.75 -1.34
C VAL A 131 8.53 10.46 -1.96
N ASP A 132 8.07 11.24 -2.93
CA ASP A 132 6.81 10.98 -3.64
C ASP A 132 6.84 9.63 -4.35
N ARG A 133 7.91 9.34 -5.11
CA ARG A 133 8.08 8.08 -5.84
C ARG A 133 8.11 6.88 -4.91
N LYS A 134 8.89 6.96 -3.83
CA LYS A 134 8.97 5.90 -2.83
C LYS A 134 7.63 5.68 -2.14
N PHE A 135 6.93 6.75 -1.77
CA PHE A 135 5.58 6.68 -1.20
C PHE A 135 4.58 5.99 -2.15
N ARG A 136 4.52 6.43 -3.41
CA ARG A 136 3.63 5.87 -4.43
C ARG A 136 3.91 4.39 -4.67
N TYR A 137 5.19 4.02 -4.77
CA TYR A 137 5.58 2.62 -4.94
C TYR A 137 5.03 1.75 -3.82
N MET A 138 5.26 2.17 -2.57
CA MET A 138 4.87 1.39 -1.40
C MET A 138 3.35 1.26 -1.21
N VAL A 139 2.56 2.28 -1.58
CA VAL A 139 1.10 2.28 -1.38
C VAL A 139 0.35 1.65 -2.55
N PHE A 140 0.81 1.84 -3.78
CA PHE A 140 0.06 1.47 -4.98
C PHE A 140 0.76 0.40 -5.82
N GLU A 141 2.04 0.57 -6.12
CA GLU A 141 2.70 -0.21 -7.18
C GLU A 141 3.07 -1.61 -6.68
N SER A 142 3.66 -1.69 -5.48
CA SER A 142 4.10 -2.94 -4.84
C SER A 142 2.96 -3.92 -4.56
N VAL A 143 1.74 -3.41 -4.38
CA VAL A 143 0.53 -4.19 -4.08
C VAL A 143 -0.53 -4.11 -5.19
N SER A 144 -0.18 -3.56 -6.36
CA SER A 144 -1.12 -3.23 -7.44
C SER A 144 -2.02 -4.40 -7.85
N SER A 145 -1.48 -5.61 -7.96
CA SER A 145 -2.24 -6.79 -8.36
C SER A 145 -3.29 -7.21 -7.31
N GLN A 146 -2.91 -7.16 -6.03
CA GLN A 146 -3.77 -7.49 -4.89
C GLN A 146 -4.88 -6.45 -4.75
N LEU A 147 -4.49 -5.17 -4.84
CA LEU A 147 -5.39 -4.03 -4.73
C LEU A 147 -6.43 -4.04 -5.85
N ASN A 148 -6.01 -4.29 -7.10
CA ASN A 148 -6.93 -4.39 -8.23
C ASN A 148 -7.91 -5.56 -8.08
N ALA A 149 -7.44 -6.72 -7.61
CA ALA A 149 -8.33 -7.87 -7.36
C ALA A 149 -9.38 -7.55 -6.28
N LEU A 150 -8.96 -6.92 -5.18
CA LEU A 150 -9.83 -6.46 -4.10
C LEU A 150 -10.89 -5.48 -4.61
N LEU A 151 -10.45 -4.40 -5.28
CA LEU A 151 -11.34 -3.36 -5.80
C LEU A 151 -12.35 -3.93 -6.81
N LYS A 152 -11.89 -4.82 -7.69
CA LYS A 152 -12.79 -5.52 -8.61
C LYS A 152 -13.88 -6.28 -7.86
N GLY A 153 -13.53 -7.00 -6.80
CA GLY A 153 -14.50 -7.72 -5.97
C GLY A 153 -15.51 -6.79 -5.30
N VAL A 154 -15.05 -5.65 -4.76
CA VAL A 154 -15.93 -4.65 -4.14
C VAL A 154 -16.90 -4.07 -5.18
N TYR A 155 -16.36 -3.61 -6.32
CA TYR A 155 -17.15 -2.90 -7.34
C TYR A 155 -18.09 -3.80 -8.13
N GLU A 156 -17.87 -5.13 -8.13
CA GLU A 156 -18.82 -6.09 -8.68
C GLU A 156 -20.10 -6.18 -7.85
N VAL A 157 -20.03 -5.85 -6.56
CA VAL A 157 -21.16 -5.88 -5.64
C VAL A 157 -21.76 -4.48 -5.45
N VAL A 158 -20.92 -3.47 -5.16
CA VAL A 158 -21.35 -2.09 -4.91
C VAL A 158 -20.85 -1.19 -6.05
N PRO A 159 -21.73 -0.55 -6.84
CA PRO A 159 -21.30 0.40 -7.85
C PRO A 159 -20.45 1.54 -7.25
N PRO A 160 -19.32 1.92 -7.87
CA PRO A 160 -18.44 2.98 -7.36
C PRO A 160 -19.18 4.29 -7.06
N GLU A 161 -20.22 4.61 -7.83
CA GLU A 161 -21.02 5.82 -7.68
C GLU A 161 -21.74 5.90 -6.32
N MET A 162 -22.07 4.75 -5.72
CA MET A 162 -22.66 4.70 -4.38
C MET A 162 -21.62 4.94 -3.29
N LEU A 163 -20.39 4.47 -3.51
CA LEU A 163 -19.28 4.63 -2.56
C LEU A 163 -18.79 6.08 -2.51
N MET A 164 -18.80 6.79 -3.66
CA MET A 164 -18.38 8.19 -3.74
C MET A 164 -19.21 9.18 -2.90
N LEU A 165 -20.32 8.73 -2.30
CA LEU A 165 -21.15 9.53 -1.39
C LEU A 165 -20.55 9.64 0.02
N PHE A 166 -19.64 8.73 0.37
CA PHE A 166 -19.04 8.64 1.70
C PHE A 166 -17.62 9.19 1.70
N ASP A 167 -17.22 9.78 2.81
CA ASP A 167 -15.80 9.92 3.12
C ASP A 167 -15.22 8.67 3.80
N ALA A 168 -13.91 8.67 4.02
CA ALA A 168 -13.23 7.52 4.61
C ALA A 168 -13.58 7.29 6.08
N GLU A 169 -13.99 8.33 6.83
CA GLU A 169 -14.46 8.18 8.22
C GLU A 169 -15.89 7.64 8.27
N GLU A 170 -16.74 8.01 7.31
CA GLU A 170 -18.11 7.49 7.19
C GLU A 170 -18.18 6.04 6.69
N LEU A 171 -17.14 5.58 5.97
CA LEU A 171 -17.05 4.21 5.46
C LEU A 171 -16.52 3.20 6.50
N ASP A 172 -15.73 3.64 7.49
CA ASP A 172 -15.15 2.80 8.56
C ASP A 172 -16.17 2.49 9.69
#